data_AF-A0A849E787-F1
#
_entry.id   AF-A0A849E787-F1
#
_cell.length_a   1.000
_cell.length_b   1.000
_cell.length_c   1.000
_cell.angle_alpha   90.00
_cell.angle_beta   90.00
_cell.angle_gamma   90.00
#
_symmetry.space_group_name_H-M   'P 1'
#
loop_
_entity.id
_entity.type
_entity.pdbx_description
1 polymer ?
#
loop_
_entity_poly.entity_id
_entity_poly.type
_entity_poly.pdbx_seq_one_letter_code
_entity_poly.pdbx_strand_id
1 'polypeptide(L)'
;VLRNNYLQTLCVSLMARTLSRDRAGLSRLFRELEHRGGLDRDIEFLPSGEELDDRLKSGSRLARPEMAVLVSYAKIVVFNDLMAQKFAADPYLEVELMRYFPARMSKTYKAEITSHRLRAEIISTLIANSIVNRCGPLFLFDLANDTGIRAADLARFYVLSRDSFGFLAMNEAVDRLDNQISSDQQMSLYARLQDGLMDAVAWFAANESTRPQLSDLVPIYTDGIATLTGALSDVLPKAQKAQLASDVEEISALGLDAKTALQIAGLRYLVRGLDVVQIARPANRPVKEIAKTYFGLSGTLGIDHILTSAQNLPSESDYDRQAIAGIRQTVQRSVRSIAADGVKATLSQARQDQVANTGDELVKITREADFSLAKFAVIASQLGVLAKA
;
A
#
# COMPACT_ATOMS: atom_id res chain seq x y z
N VAL A 1 6.61 -19.02 -15.59
CA VAL A 1 7.00 -18.24 -16.78
C VAL A 1 5.83 -17.46 -17.37
N LEU A 2 4.78 -18.10 -17.90
CA LEU A 2 3.64 -17.40 -18.53
C LEU A 2 2.97 -16.35 -17.62
N ARG A 3 2.69 -16.70 -16.35
CA ARG A 3 2.13 -15.74 -15.38
C ARG A 3 3.06 -14.55 -15.14
N ASN A 4 4.38 -14.75 -15.13
CA ASN A 4 5.33 -13.65 -14.94
C ASN A 4 5.33 -12.68 -16.13
N ASN A 5 5.22 -13.19 -17.35
CA ASN A 5 5.11 -12.35 -18.55
C ASN A 5 3.86 -11.48 -18.50
N TYR A 6 2.72 -12.07 -18.14
CA TYR A 6 1.46 -11.33 -17.98
C TYR A 6 1.59 -10.20 -16.95
N LEU A 7 2.13 -10.51 -15.76
CA LEU A 7 2.30 -9.54 -14.67
C LEU A 7 3.32 -8.45 -14.99
N GLN A 8 4.38 -8.76 -15.74
CA GLN A 8 5.38 -7.77 -16.13
C GLN A 8 4.80 -6.78 -17.15
N THR A 9 4.04 -7.26 -18.13
CA THR A 9 3.35 -6.36 -19.08
C THR A 9 2.31 -5.49 -18.39
N LEU A 10 1.59 -6.04 -17.41
CA LEU A 10 0.68 -5.27 -16.54
C LEU A 10 1.42 -4.17 -15.78
N CYS A 11 2.55 -4.49 -15.14
CA CYS A 11 3.38 -3.51 -14.43
C CYS A 11 3.81 -2.36 -15.33
N VAL A 12 4.28 -2.67 -16.56
CA VAL A 12 4.66 -1.64 -17.55
C VAL A 12 3.45 -0.79 -17.95
N SER A 13 2.26 -1.38 -18.11
CA SER A 13 1.02 -0.62 -18.39
C SER A 13 0.63 0.30 -17.25
N LEU A 14 0.74 -0.13 -15.99
CA LEU A 14 0.45 0.71 -14.83
C LEU A 14 1.48 1.84 -14.69
N MET A 15 2.77 1.52 -14.85
CA MET A 15 3.86 2.50 -14.87
C MET A 15 3.66 3.56 -15.97
N ALA A 16 3.14 3.17 -17.14
CA ALA A 16 2.83 4.09 -18.23
C ALA A 16 1.69 5.09 -17.90
N ARG A 17 0.83 4.77 -16.92
CA ARG A 17 -0.26 5.64 -16.46
C ARG A 17 0.18 6.58 -15.35
N THR A 18 1.05 6.11 -14.45
CA THR A 18 1.42 6.83 -13.22
C THR A 18 2.80 7.49 -13.34
N LEU A 19 3.86 6.68 -13.47
CA LEU A 19 5.25 7.11 -13.31
C LEU A 19 5.87 7.68 -14.59
N SER A 20 5.37 7.34 -15.77
CA SER A 20 5.99 7.75 -17.05
C SER A 20 6.06 9.27 -17.31
N ARG A 21 5.33 10.06 -16.50
CA ARG A 21 5.31 11.52 -16.52
C ARG A 21 5.84 12.16 -15.23
N ASP A 22 6.13 11.37 -14.20
CA ASP A 22 6.68 11.85 -12.95
C ASP A 22 8.20 11.98 -13.10
N ARG A 23 8.64 13.19 -13.48
CA ARG A 23 10.05 13.52 -13.70
C ARG A 23 10.90 13.23 -12.48
N ALA A 24 10.39 13.56 -11.29
CA ALA A 24 11.12 13.37 -10.04
C ALA A 24 11.26 11.87 -9.75
N GLY A 25 10.17 11.11 -9.85
CA GLY A 25 10.15 9.66 -9.65
C GLY A 25 11.06 8.92 -10.63
N LEU A 26 11.01 9.26 -11.91
CA LEU A 26 11.92 8.67 -12.91
C LEU A 26 13.39 8.99 -12.61
N SER A 27 13.69 10.24 -12.22
CA SER A 27 15.06 10.61 -11.85
C SER A 27 15.60 9.79 -10.69
N ARG A 28 14.77 9.58 -9.66
CA ARG A 28 15.14 8.76 -8.51
C ARG A 28 15.34 7.32 -8.93
N LEU A 29 14.43 6.78 -9.74
CA LEU A 29 14.55 5.41 -10.22
C LEU A 29 15.85 5.21 -11.01
N PHE A 30 16.18 6.10 -11.95
CA PHE A 30 17.46 6.04 -12.66
C PHE A 30 18.64 6.04 -11.69
N ARG A 31 18.69 7.01 -10.76
CA ARG A 31 19.80 7.13 -9.80
C ARG A 31 19.96 5.89 -8.92
N GLU A 32 18.85 5.34 -8.41
CA GLU A 32 18.87 4.13 -7.59
C GLU A 32 19.38 2.92 -8.38
N LEU A 33 18.94 2.75 -9.63
CA LEU A 33 19.34 1.63 -10.47
C LEU A 33 20.76 1.76 -11.00
N GLU A 34 21.25 2.97 -11.29
CA GLU A 34 22.65 3.24 -11.63
C GLU A 34 23.56 2.90 -10.45
N HIS A 35 23.24 3.40 -9.25
CA HIS A 35 24.07 3.22 -8.06
C HIS A 35 24.08 1.78 -7.53
N ARG A 36 22.93 1.09 -7.57
CA ARG A 36 22.74 -0.21 -6.90
C ARG A 36 22.54 -1.38 -7.84
N GLY A 37 21.97 -1.12 -9.02
CA GLY A 37 21.63 -2.13 -10.02
C GLY A 37 22.68 -2.31 -11.11
N GLY A 38 23.69 -1.42 -11.17
CA GLY A 38 24.65 -1.39 -12.27
C GLY A 38 23.99 -1.03 -13.60
N LEU A 39 22.92 -0.23 -13.56
CA LEU A 39 22.29 0.28 -14.78
C LEU A 39 23.26 1.22 -15.50
N ASP A 40 23.54 0.91 -16.75
CA ASP A 40 24.25 1.79 -17.68
C ASP A 40 23.25 2.23 -18.76
N ARG A 41 22.94 3.52 -18.79
CA ARG A 41 21.90 4.07 -19.67
C ARG A 41 22.31 4.07 -21.14
N ASP A 42 23.60 4.22 -21.42
CA ASP A 42 24.10 4.22 -22.80
C ASP A 42 24.01 2.82 -23.39
N ILE A 43 24.34 1.79 -22.59
CA ILE A 43 24.22 0.39 -23.00
C ILE A 43 22.76 -0.02 -23.20
N GLU A 44 21.87 0.44 -22.32
CA GLU A 44 20.45 0.09 -22.34
C GLU A 44 19.59 1.01 -23.23
N PHE A 45 20.21 1.95 -23.96
CA PHE A 45 19.54 2.92 -24.83
C PHE A 45 18.46 3.75 -24.10
N LEU A 46 18.71 4.09 -22.83
CA LEU A 46 17.83 4.91 -22.01
C LEU A 46 18.21 6.39 -22.18
N PRO A 47 17.22 7.32 -22.17
CA PRO A 47 17.50 8.73 -22.40
C PRO A 47 18.44 9.26 -21.32
N SER A 48 19.20 10.31 -21.61
CA SER A 48 19.96 11.07 -20.59
C SER A 48 19.02 11.87 -19.67
N GLY A 49 19.57 12.53 -18.64
CA GLY A 49 18.78 13.39 -17.76
C GLY A 49 18.14 14.57 -18.52
N GLU A 50 18.93 15.21 -19.38
CA GLU A 50 18.50 16.34 -20.22
C GLU A 50 17.49 15.91 -21.29
N GLU A 51 17.72 14.76 -21.94
CA GLU A 51 16.77 14.22 -22.91
C GLU A 51 15.43 13.84 -22.27
N LEU A 52 15.46 13.30 -21.05
CA LEU A 52 14.24 13.02 -20.30
C LEU A 52 13.48 14.31 -19.99
N ASP A 53 14.19 15.38 -19.57
CA ASP A 53 13.59 16.69 -19.32
C ASP A 53 12.91 17.25 -20.57
N ASP A 54 13.59 17.22 -21.72
CA ASP A 54 13.05 17.73 -22.98
C ASP A 54 11.86 16.90 -23.48
N ARG A 55 11.91 15.56 -23.33
CA ARG A 55 10.78 14.69 -23.63
C ARG A 55 9.57 15.03 -22.77
N LEU A 56 9.73 15.21 -21.46
CA LEU A 56 8.59 15.52 -20.58
C LEU A 56 8.03 16.92 -20.84
N LYS A 57 8.88 17.93 -21.10
CA LYS A 57 8.44 19.29 -21.47
C LYS A 57 7.64 19.32 -22.77
N SER A 58 8.00 18.47 -23.73
CA SER A 58 7.25 18.32 -24.99
C SER A 58 6.01 17.43 -24.89
N GLY A 59 5.65 16.97 -23.69
CA GLY A 59 4.49 16.10 -23.44
C GLY A 59 4.71 14.63 -23.83
N SER A 60 5.92 14.28 -24.26
CA SER A 60 6.36 12.89 -24.47
C SER A 60 6.60 12.19 -23.13
N ARG A 61 6.76 10.87 -23.16
CA ARG A 61 6.93 10.00 -21.99
C ARG A 61 7.88 8.87 -22.33
N LEU A 62 8.38 8.15 -21.31
CA LEU A 62 9.17 6.94 -21.55
C LEU A 62 8.39 5.94 -22.41
N ALA A 63 9.10 5.32 -23.34
CA ALA A 63 8.59 4.24 -24.17
C ALA A 63 8.44 2.96 -23.33
N ARG A 64 7.54 2.07 -23.76
CA ARG A 64 7.30 0.80 -23.07
C ARG A 64 8.54 -0.10 -22.95
N PRO A 65 9.43 -0.18 -23.96
CA PRO A 65 10.69 -0.90 -23.82
C PRO A 65 11.60 -0.31 -22.74
N GLU A 66 11.74 1.02 -22.69
CA GLU A 66 12.54 1.72 -21.66
C GLU A 66 11.99 1.41 -20.25
N MET A 67 10.67 1.44 -20.07
CA MET A 67 10.03 1.04 -18.81
C MET A 67 10.27 -0.43 -18.45
N ALA A 68 10.30 -1.33 -19.43
CA ALA A 68 10.56 -2.75 -19.18
C ALA A 68 12.00 -3.01 -18.69
N VAL A 69 12.99 -2.24 -19.20
CA VAL A 69 14.37 -2.27 -18.69
C VAL A 69 14.39 -1.85 -17.22
N LEU A 70 13.79 -0.71 -16.89
CA LEU A 70 13.74 -0.20 -15.51
C LEU A 70 13.07 -1.19 -14.54
N VAL A 71 11.96 -1.83 -14.95
CA VAL A 71 11.30 -2.89 -14.17
C VAL A 71 12.22 -4.09 -13.94
N SER A 72 13.03 -4.46 -14.94
CA SER A 72 13.95 -5.60 -14.85
C SER A 72 15.10 -5.32 -13.88
N TYR A 73 15.72 -4.14 -13.99
CA TYR A 73 16.77 -3.70 -13.08
C TYR A 73 16.27 -3.55 -11.63
N ALA A 74 15.06 -3.01 -11.44
CA ALA A 74 14.45 -2.93 -10.11
C ALA A 74 14.30 -4.31 -9.45
N LYS A 75 13.88 -5.34 -10.22
CA LYS A 75 13.80 -6.72 -9.71
C LYS A 75 15.16 -7.27 -9.29
N ILE A 76 16.21 -6.97 -10.04
CA ILE A 76 17.59 -7.40 -9.71
C ILE A 76 18.04 -6.76 -8.40
N VAL A 77 17.86 -5.44 -8.24
CA VAL A 77 18.24 -4.73 -7.01
C VAL A 77 17.48 -5.30 -5.80
N VAL A 78 16.16 -5.43 -5.91
CA VAL A 78 15.33 -5.99 -4.83
C VAL A 78 15.77 -7.41 -4.51
N PHE A 79 16.00 -8.27 -5.51
CA PHE A 79 16.49 -9.63 -5.30
C PHE A 79 17.82 -9.65 -4.52
N ASN A 80 18.78 -8.82 -4.93
CA ASN A 80 20.09 -8.75 -4.29
C ASN A 80 19.97 -8.30 -2.82
N ASP A 81 19.12 -7.32 -2.53
CA ASP A 81 18.86 -6.90 -1.15
C ASP A 81 18.27 -8.04 -0.30
N LEU A 82 17.27 -8.75 -0.82
CA LEU A 82 16.62 -9.86 -0.12
C LEU A 82 17.60 -11.00 0.17
N MET A 83 18.47 -11.32 -0.79
CA MET A 83 19.52 -12.32 -0.62
C MET A 83 20.54 -11.89 0.45
N ALA A 84 21.07 -10.67 0.35
CA ALA A 84 22.05 -10.14 1.29
C ALA A 84 21.50 -10.07 2.73
N GLN A 85 20.21 -9.78 2.87
CA GLN A 85 19.54 -9.61 4.16
C GLN A 85 18.87 -10.90 4.68
N LYS A 86 19.11 -12.05 4.04
CA LYS A 86 18.60 -13.38 4.45
C LYS A 86 17.08 -13.42 4.60
N PHE A 87 16.35 -12.70 3.74
CA PHE A 87 14.88 -12.60 3.79
C PHE A 87 14.19 -13.97 3.82
N ALA A 88 14.67 -14.93 3.02
CA ALA A 88 14.09 -16.26 2.90
C ALA A 88 14.22 -17.14 4.16
N ALA A 89 14.86 -16.67 5.24
CA ALA A 89 15.01 -17.42 6.48
C ALA A 89 13.70 -17.59 7.26
N ASP A 90 12.67 -16.77 7.02
CA ASP A 90 11.36 -16.95 7.68
C ASP A 90 10.68 -18.25 7.20
N PRO A 91 10.31 -19.17 8.10
CA PRO A 91 9.64 -20.42 7.75
C PRO A 91 8.34 -20.24 6.98
N TYR A 92 7.60 -19.16 7.24
CA TYR A 92 6.34 -18.86 6.56
C TYR A 92 6.51 -18.76 5.04
N LEU A 93 7.68 -18.34 4.56
CA LEU A 93 7.98 -18.19 3.13
C LEU A 93 8.16 -19.52 2.39
N GLU A 94 8.17 -20.66 3.09
CA GLU A 94 8.15 -21.98 2.44
C GLU A 94 6.91 -22.16 1.55
N VAL A 95 5.80 -21.48 1.85
CA VAL A 95 4.61 -21.48 0.99
C VAL A 95 4.93 -20.97 -0.43
N GLU A 96 5.83 -19.99 -0.56
CA GLU A 96 6.24 -19.44 -1.86
C GLU A 96 7.08 -20.45 -2.64
N LEU A 97 7.97 -21.17 -1.95
CA LEU A 97 8.73 -22.25 -2.55
C LEU A 97 7.82 -23.34 -3.09
N MET A 98 6.80 -23.73 -2.33
CA MET A 98 5.86 -24.77 -2.75
C MET A 98 4.96 -24.33 -3.92
N ARG A 99 4.66 -23.03 -4.02
CA ARG A 99 3.93 -22.41 -5.15
C ARG A 99 4.77 -22.33 -6.43
N TYR A 100 6.09 -22.30 -6.31
CA TYR A 100 6.99 -22.28 -7.47
C TYR A 100 6.90 -23.57 -8.29
N PHE A 101 6.90 -24.71 -7.59
CA PHE A 101 6.91 -26.02 -8.23
C PHE A 101 5.50 -26.45 -8.68
N PRO A 102 5.39 -27.26 -9.75
CA PRO A 102 4.11 -27.83 -10.16
C PRO A 102 3.43 -28.58 -9.02
N ALA A 103 2.11 -28.43 -8.87
CA ALA A 103 1.35 -28.98 -7.73
C ALA A 103 1.56 -30.48 -7.46
N ARG A 104 1.76 -31.28 -8.52
CA ARG A 104 2.08 -32.72 -8.39
C ARG A 104 3.45 -32.93 -7.74
N MET A 105 4.47 -32.17 -8.14
CA MET A 105 5.80 -32.23 -7.54
C MET A 105 5.78 -31.75 -6.10
N SER A 106 5.12 -30.62 -5.82
CA SER A 106 5.03 -30.07 -4.46
C SER A 106 4.35 -31.03 -3.48
N LYS A 107 3.41 -31.87 -3.94
CA LYS A 107 2.78 -32.91 -3.12
C LYS A 107 3.67 -34.13 -2.91
N THR A 108 4.31 -34.63 -3.97
CA THR A 108 5.07 -35.88 -3.94
C THR A 108 6.48 -35.72 -3.35
N TYR A 109 7.15 -34.61 -3.66
CA TYR A 109 8.57 -34.37 -3.33
C TYR A 109 8.73 -33.21 -2.35
N LYS A 110 7.83 -33.12 -1.37
CA LYS A 110 7.81 -32.00 -0.42
C LYS A 110 9.13 -31.88 0.34
N ALA A 111 9.67 -32.98 0.86
CA ALA A 111 10.90 -32.96 1.65
C ALA A 111 12.11 -32.48 0.83
N GLU A 112 12.23 -32.98 -0.40
CA GLU A 112 13.28 -32.60 -1.34
C GLU A 112 13.20 -31.12 -1.71
N ILE A 113 11.97 -30.63 -1.98
CA ILE A 113 11.72 -29.21 -2.27
C ILE A 113 12.09 -28.33 -1.08
N THR A 114 11.67 -28.69 0.15
CA THR A 114 12.00 -27.92 1.36
C THR A 114 13.52 -27.85 1.59
N SER A 115 14.26 -28.93 1.27
CA SER A 115 15.72 -28.99 1.38
C SER A 115 16.49 -28.45 0.17
N HIS A 116 15.79 -27.88 -0.83
CA HIS A 116 16.39 -27.49 -2.10
C HIS A 116 17.51 -26.46 -1.93
N ARG A 117 18.67 -26.71 -2.57
CA ARG A 117 19.87 -25.85 -2.45
C ARG A 117 19.61 -24.40 -2.83
N LEU A 118 18.75 -24.15 -3.83
CA LEU A 118 18.38 -22.80 -4.28
C LEU A 118 17.12 -22.25 -3.60
N ARG A 119 16.72 -22.77 -2.44
CA ARG A 119 15.50 -22.35 -1.75
C ARG A 119 15.47 -20.83 -1.54
N ALA A 120 16.58 -20.25 -1.07
CA ALA A 120 16.64 -18.83 -0.79
C ALA A 120 16.51 -17.98 -2.05
N GLU A 121 17.18 -18.40 -3.13
CA GLU A 121 17.18 -17.75 -4.43
C GLU A 121 15.80 -17.79 -5.08
N ILE A 122 15.12 -18.95 -5.01
CA ILE A 122 13.76 -19.10 -5.57
C ILE A 122 12.78 -18.19 -4.83
N ILE A 123 12.79 -18.22 -3.48
CA ILE A 123 11.90 -17.38 -2.66
C ILE A 123 12.15 -15.89 -2.92
N SER A 124 13.41 -15.45 -2.85
CA SER A 124 13.78 -14.05 -3.07
C SER A 124 13.41 -13.60 -4.48
N THR A 125 13.61 -14.45 -5.49
CA THR A 125 13.23 -14.16 -6.89
C THR A 125 11.73 -13.97 -7.03
N LEU A 126 10.93 -14.86 -6.42
CA LEU A 126 9.46 -14.78 -6.48
C LEU A 126 8.96 -13.51 -5.79
N ILE A 127 9.45 -13.20 -4.59
CA ILE A 127 9.01 -12.02 -3.85
C ILE A 127 9.49 -10.73 -4.50
N ALA A 128 10.73 -10.64 -5.00
CA ALA A 128 11.19 -9.46 -5.74
C ALA A 128 10.33 -9.19 -6.98
N ASN A 129 10.02 -10.24 -7.76
CA ASN A 129 9.09 -10.12 -8.89
C ASN A 129 7.70 -9.67 -8.45
N SER A 130 7.17 -10.26 -7.37
CA SER A 130 5.84 -9.95 -6.86
C SER A 130 5.72 -8.50 -6.40
N ILE A 131 6.71 -8.00 -5.64
CA ILE A 131 6.77 -6.60 -5.17
C ILE A 131 6.81 -5.66 -6.36
N VAL A 132 7.78 -5.82 -7.26
CA VAL A 132 7.95 -4.88 -8.39
C VAL A 132 6.74 -4.93 -9.33
N ASN A 133 6.20 -6.12 -9.63
CA ASN A 133 5.07 -6.22 -10.54
C ASN A 133 3.78 -5.62 -9.95
N ARG A 134 3.58 -5.66 -8.62
CA ARG A 134 2.34 -5.23 -7.97
C ARG A 134 2.39 -3.82 -7.38
N CYS A 135 3.56 -3.33 -6.99
CA CYS A 135 3.74 -2.01 -6.40
C CYS A 135 4.52 -1.04 -7.32
N GLY A 136 5.08 -1.54 -8.42
CA GLY A 136 5.92 -0.77 -9.33
C GLY A 136 7.41 -0.80 -8.95
N PRO A 137 8.28 -0.30 -9.85
CA PRO A 137 9.73 -0.41 -9.70
C PRO A 137 10.35 0.56 -8.68
N LEU A 138 9.65 1.63 -8.31
CA LEU A 138 10.17 2.67 -7.42
C LEU A 138 9.75 2.51 -5.96
N PHE A 139 8.58 1.91 -5.71
CA PHE A 139 7.91 1.94 -4.41
C PHE A 139 8.79 1.48 -3.23
N LEU A 140 9.48 0.34 -3.39
CA LEU A 140 10.29 -0.21 -2.30
C LEU A 140 11.48 0.69 -1.96
N PHE A 141 12.05 1.39 -2.95
CA PHE A 141 13.17 2.31 -2.77
C PHE A 141 12.70 3.57 -2.05
N ASP A 142 11.61 4.19 -2.51
CA ASP A 142 11.03 5.36 -1.86
C ASP A 142 10.65 5.03 -0.41
N LEU A 143 9.97 3.90 -0.16
CA LEU A 143 9.59 3.52 1.19
C LEU A 143 10.80 3.22 2.10
N ALA A 144 11.86 2.59 1.57
CA ALA A 144 13.09 2.36 2.33
C ALA A 144 13.80 3.68 2.69
N ASN A 145 13.88 4.60 1.73
CA ASN A 145 14.48 5.92 1.94
C ASN A 145 13.68 6.76 2.95
N ASP A 146 12.35 6.73 2.88
CA ASP A 146 11.46 7.51 3.74
C ASP A 146 11.42 6.98 5.19
N THR A 147 11.56 5.67 5.38
CA THR A 147 11.42 5.02 6.70
C THR A 147 12.75 4.59 7.33
N GLY A 148 13.82 4.49 6.54
CA GLY A 148 15.08 3.89 6.96
C GLY A 148 15.00 2.37 7.21
N ILE A 149 13.88 1.72 6.86
CA ILE A 149 13.67 0.28 7.06
C ILE A 149 14.35 -0.49 5.94
N ARG A 150 14.98 -1.61 6.31
CA ARG A 150 15.69 -2.49 5.36
C ARG A 150 14.71 -3.14 4.38
N ALA A 151 15.14 -3.35 3.14
CA ALA A 151 14.33 -3.94 2.07
C ALA A 151 13.71 -5.32 2.44
N ALA A 152 14.43 -6.19 3.15
CA ALA A 152 13.88 -7.47 3.61
C ALA A 152 12.74 -7.31 4.60
N ASP A 153 12.82 -6.32 5.50
CA ASP A 153 11.76 -6.02 6.46
C ASP A 153 10.54 -5.43 5.75
N LEU A 154 10.74 -4.54 4.78
CA LEU A 154 9.66 -4.05 3.91
C LEU A 154 9.02 -5.17 3.07
N ALA A 155 9.82 -6.12 2.58
CA ALA A 155 9.32 -7.30 1.87
C ALA A 155 8.52 -8.24 2.79
N ARG A 156 8.86 -8.33 4.09
CA ARG A 156 8.02 -9.03 5.08
C ARG A 156 6.66 -8.34 5.21
N PHE A 157 6.64 -7.02 5.31
CA PHE A 157 5.40 -6.25 5.34
C PHE A 157 4.58 -6.38 4.05
N TYR A 158 5.23 -6.46 2.90
CA TYR A 158 4.57 -6.82 1.64
C TYR A 158 3.87 -8.17 1.71
N VAL A 159 4.55 -9.22 2.19
CA VAL A 159 3.94 -10.56 2.34
C VAL A 159 2.78 -10.52 3.33
N LEU A 160 2.95 -9.82 4.46
CA LEU A 160 1.90 -9.64 5.46
C LEU A 160 0.67 -8.94 4.88
N SER A 161 0.84 -7.83 4.13
CA SER A 161 -0.24 -7.13 3.45
C SER A 161 -0.91 -8.02 2.41
N ARG A 162 -0.13 -8.65 1.52
CA ARG A 162 -0.62 -9.49 0.43
C ARG A 162 -1.52 -10.61 0.96
N ASP A 163 -1.05 -11.29 2.00
CA ASP A 163 -1.71 -12.49 2.52
C ASP A 163 -2.88 -12.14 3.45
N SER A 164 -2.72 -11.14 4.34
CA SER A 164 -3.78 -10.78 5.31
C SER A 164 -5.02 -10.17 4.65
N PHE A 165 -4.84 -9.40 3.56
CA PHE A 165 -5.96 -8.83 2.80
C PHE A 165 -6.50 -9.77 1.73
N GLY A 166 -5.80 -10.85 1.39
CA GLY A 166 -6.17 -11.74 0.29
C GLY A 166 -5.97 -11.11 -1.10
N PHE A 167 -4.94 -10.28 -1.27
CA PHE A 167 -4.65 -9.63 -2.56
C PHE A 167 -4.42 -10.62 -3.70
N LEU A 168 -3.90 -11.81 -3.42
CA LEU A 168 -3.73 -12.84 -4.46
C LEU A 168 -5.07 -13.22 -5.10
N ALA A 169 -6.09 -13.48 -4.27
CA ALA A 169 -7.42 -13.86 -4.75
C ALA A 169 -8.15 -12.70 -5.45
N MET A 170 -8.02 -11.47 -4.93
CA MET A 170 -8.58 -10.28 -5.59
C MET A 170 -7.95 -10.05 -6.95
N ASN A 171 -6.62 -10.16 -7.07
CA ASN A 171 -5.95 -10.05 -8.36
C ASN A 171 -6.40 -11.16 -9.32
N GLU A 172 -6.52 -12.41 -8.85
CA GLU A 172 -7.01 -13.52 -9.70
C GLU A 172 -8.46 -13.34 -10.15
N ALA A 173 -9.28 -12.63 -9.37
CA ALA A 173 -10.62 -12.26 -9.79
C ALA A 173 -10.61 -11.20 -10.90
N VAL A 174 -9.75 -10.19 -10.79
CA VAL A 174 -9.58 -9.18 -11.84
C VAL A 174 -8.91 -9.77 -13.09
N ASP A 175 -7.94 -10.68 -12.93
CA ASP A 175 -7.28 -11.41 -14.02
C ASP A 175 -8.33 -12.18 -14.86
N ARG A 176 -9.38 -12.74 -14.22
CA ARG A 176 -10.45 -13.47 -14.90
C ARG A 176 -11.36 -12.59 -15.76
N LEU A 177 -11.39 -11.28 -15.53
CA LEU A 177 -12.16 -10.33 -16.34
C LEU A 177 -11.47 -9.95 -17.66
N ASP A 178 -10.29 -10.50 -17.93
CA ASP A 178 -9.57 -10.26 -19.17
C ASP A 178 -10.42 -10.59 -20.39
N ASN A 179 -10.48 -9.67 -21.36
CA ASN A 179 -11.36 -9.69 -22.53
C ASN A 179 -12.88 -9.71 -22.24
N GLN A 180 -13.32 -9.48 -21.00
CA GLN A 180 -14.73 -9.37 -20.63
C GLN A 180 -15.18 -7.92 -20.39
N ILE A 181 -14.25 -7.06 -19.97
CA ILE A 181 -14.47 -5.63 -19.74
C ILE A 181 -13.45 -4.80 -20.53
N SER A 182 -13.63 -3.47 -20.57
CA SER A 182 -12.65 -2.61 -21.25
C SER A 182 -11.29 -2.63 -20.54
N SER A 183 -10.22 -2.42 -21.30
CA SER A 183 -8.86 -2.32 -20.73
C SER A 183 -8.78 -1.23 -19.66
N ASP A 184 -9.46 -0.11 -19.86
CA ASP A 184 -9.43 1.02 -18.93
C ASP A 184 -10.12 0.68 -17.61
N GLN A 185 -11.26 -0.03 -17.66
CA GLN A 185 -11.95 -0.52 -16.47
C GLN A 185 -11.06 -1.51 -15.69
N GLN A 186 -10.46 -2.48 -16.39
CA GLN A 186 -9.58 -3.47 -15.74
C GLN A 186 -8.32 -2.81 -15.15
N MET A 187 -7.71 -1.86 -15.87
CA MET A 187 -6.57 -1.09 -15.37
C MET A 187 -6.94 -0.22 -14.16
N SER A 188 -8.17 0.29 -14.09
CA SER A 188 -8.67 1.02 -12.92
C SER A 188 -8.74 0.11 -11.68
N LEU A 189 -9.25 -1.13 -11.84
CA LEU A 189 -9.28 -2.12 -10.76
C LEU A 189 -7.86 -2.48 -10.28
N TYR A 190 -6.92 -2.71 -11.21
CA TYR A 190 -5.53 -2.99 -10.82
C TYR A 190 -4.85 -1.82 -10.13
N ALA A 191 -5.08 -0.58 -10.58
CA ALA A 191 -4.55 0.61 -9.90
C ALA A 191 -5.09 0.69 -8.46
N ARG A 192 -6.39 0.44 -8.27
CA ARG A 192 -7.01 0.42 -6.94
C ARG A 192 -6.45 -0.66 -6.02
N LEU A 193 -6.15 -1.85 -6.57
CA LEU A 193 -5.46 -2.92 -5.84
C LEU A 193 -4.01 -2.55 -5.49
N GLN A 194 -3.30 -1.92 -6.42
CA GLN A 194 -1.92 -1.46 -6.22
C GLN A 194 -1.86 -0.40 -5.10
N ASP A 195 -2.72 0.61 -5.16
CA ASP A 195 -2.77 1.68 -4.14
C ASP A 195 -3.09 1.10 -2.76
N GLY A 196 -4.11 0.25 -2.65
CA GLY A 196 -4.46 -0.40 -1.39
C GLY A 196 -3.36 -1.29 -0.82
N LEU A 197 -2.61 -1.98 -1.69
CA LEU A 197 -1.47 -2.80 -1.29
C LEU A 197 -0.32 -1.92 -0.79
N MET A 198 0.04 -0.87 -1.54
CA MET A 198 1.10 0.07 -1.17
C MET A 198 0.78 0.78 0.16
N ASP A 199 -0.46 1.22 0.36
CA ASP A 199 -0.91 1.83 1.61
C ASP A 199 -0.86 0.84 2.78
N ALA A 200 -1.24 -0.42 2.56
CA ALA A 200 -1.13 -1.45 3.60
C ALA A 200 0.33 -1.72 3.99
N VAL A 201 1.24 -1.80 3.02
CA VAL A 201 2.67 -2.01 3.29
C VAL A 201 3.26 -0.83 4.04
N ALA A 202 2.97 0.39 3.61
CA ALA A 202 3.39 1.61 4.29
C ALA A 202 2.84 1.67 5.73
N TRP A 203 1.58 1.25 5.94
CA TRP A 203 1.00 1.18 7.27
C TRP A 203 1.74 0.19 8.16
N PHE A 204 2.03 -1.03 7.70
CA PHE A 204 2.76 -2.00 8.51
C PHE A 204 4.19 -1.53 8.81
N ALA A 205 4.88 -0.97 7.81
CA ALA A 205 6.21 -0.39 7.98
C ALA A 205 6.24 0.69 9.07
N ALA A 206 5.20 1.51 9.14
CA ALA A 206 5.10 2.60 10.12
C ALA A 206 4.69 2.13 11.54
N ASN A 207 4.03 0.98 11.67
CA ASN A 207 3.22 0.68 12.86
C ASN A 207 3.41 -0.71 13.45
N GLU A 208 3.96 -1.67 12.71
CA GLU A 208 4.14 -3.04 13.16
C GLU A 208 5.61 -3.37 13.37
N SER A 209 5.90 -4.28 14.30
CA SER A 209 7.25 -4.76 14.55
C SER A 209 7.61 -5.88 13.59
N THR A 210 8.87 -5.94 13.18
CA THR A 210 9.42 -7.06 12.40
C THR A 210 9.80 -8.27 13.26
N ARG A 211 9.75 -8.14 14.59
CA ARG A 211 10.17 -9.19 15.54
C ARG A 211 9.30 -10.44 15.50
N PRO A 212 7.95 -10.36 15.45
CA PRO A 212 7.12 -11.55 15.36
C PRO A 212 7.29 -12.26 14.00
N GLN A 213 7.04 -13.57 13.97
CA GLN A 213 7.05 -14.33 12.73
C GLN A 213 5.82 -14.02 11.89
N LEU A 214 5.93 -14.16 10.56
CA LEU A 214 4.79 -13.95 9.66
C LEU A 214 3.65 -14.95 9.96
N SER A 215 3.99 -16.17 10.37
CA SER A 215 3.03 -17.20 10.81
C SER A 215 2.12 -16.75 11.94
N ASP A 216 2.60 -15.84 12.80
CA ASP A 216 1.86 -15.36 13.96
C ASP A 216 1.02 -14.12 13.59
N LEU A 217 1.54 -13.25 12.72
CA LEU A 217 0.90 -11.99 12.36
C LEU A 217 -0.19 -12.17 11.29
N VAL A 218 0.04 -13.01 10.27
CA VAL A 218 -0.90 -13.16 9.15
C VAL A 218 -2.29 -13.58 9.63
N PRO A 219 -2.46 -14.60 10.51
CA PRO A 219 -3.80 -14.98 10.99
C PRO A 219 -4.51 -13.85 11.74
N ILE A 220 -3.78 -13.12 12.60
CA ILE A 220 -4.34 -12.02 13.41
C ILE A 220 -4.93 -10.94 12.50
N TYR A 221 -4.16 -10.50 11.50
CA TYR A 221 -4.64 -9.47 10.58
C TYR A 221 -5.69 -10.01 9.61
N THR A 222 -5.58 -11.27 9.16
CA THR A 222 -6.61 -11.91 8.32
C THR A 222 -7.97 -11.91 9.01
N ASP A 223 -8.02 -12.38 10.26
CA ASP A 223 -9.26 -12.48 11.04
C ASP A 223 -9.83 -11.09 11.37
N GLY A 224 -8.95 -10.15 11.73
CA GLY A 224 -9.32 -8.76 11.99
C GLY A 224 -9.92 -8.07 10.78
N ILE A 225 -9.27 -8.20 9.61
CA ILE A 225 -9.75 -7.65 8.33
C ILE A 225 -11.04 -8.33 7.88
N ALA A 226 -11.18 -9.65 8.04
CA ALA A 226 -12.41 -10.36 7.70
C ALA A 226 -13.58 -9.90 8.57
N THR A 227 -13.36 -9.77 9.88
CA THR A 227 -14.36 -9.24 10.83
C THR A 227 -14.75 -7.81 10.47
N LEU A 228 -13.77 -6.97 10.12
CA LEU A 228 -14.04 -5.59 9.74
C LEU A 228 -14.79 -5.49 8.42
N THR A 229 -14.41 -6.28 7.40
CA THR A 229 -15.11 -6.33 6.11
C THR A 229 -16.61 -6.59 6.29
N GLY A 230 -16.97 -7.55 7.16
CA GLY A 230 -18.36 -7.84 7.48
C GLY A 230 -19.08 -6.77 8.30
N ALA A 231 -18.34 -5.84 8.91
CA ALA A 231 -18.88 -4.77 9.75
C ALA A 231 -18.88 -3.39 9.07
N LEU A 232 -18.26 -3.22 7.89
CA LEU A 232 -18.12 -1.91 7.22
C LEU A 232 -19.46 -1.17 7.04
N SER A 233 -20.51 -1.89 6.65
CA SER A 233 -21.87 -1.35 6.48
C SER A 233 -22.51 -0.85 7.78
N ASP A 234 -21.95 -1.20 8.94
CA ASP A 234 -22.47 -0.82 10.25
C ASP A 234 -21.62 0.29 10.88
N VAL A 235 -20.30 0.25 10.70
CA VAL A 235 -19.36 1.10 11.45
C VAL A 235 -19.01 2.41 10.76
N LEU A 236 -19.16 2.49 9.44
CA LEU A 236 -18.80 3.70 8.69
C LEU A 236 -19.79 4.88 8.95
N PRO A 237 -19.35 6.14 8.85
CA PRO A 237 -20.22 7.29 8.75
C PRO A 237 -21.16 7.19 7.54
N LYS A 238 -22.32 7.85 7.60
CA LYS A 238 -23.37 7.79 6.55
C LYS A 238 -22.84 8.11 5.14
N ALA A 239 -21.99 9.13 5.01
CA ALA A 239 -21.40 9.52 3.72
C ALA A 239 -20.48 8.42 3.15
N GLN A 240 -19.62 7.85 3.99
CA GLN A 240 -18.71 6.77 3.59
C GLN A 240 -19.45 5.48 3.26
N LYS A 241 -20.56 5.18 3.97
CA LYS A 241 -21.44 4.05 3.63
C LYS A 241 -22.06 4.20 2.25
N ALA A 242 -22.56 5.38 1.92
CA ALA A 242 -23.14 5.65 0.61
C ALA A 242 -22.08 5.52 -0.50
N GLN A 243 -20.88 6.06 -0.29
CA GLN A 243 -19.78 5.90 -1.23
C GLN A 243 -19.36 4.43 -1.40
N LEU A 244 -19.24 3.68 -0.30
CA LEU A 244 -18.93 2.25 -0.36
C LEU A 244 -19.99 1.47 -1.15
N ALA A 245 -21.28 1.73 -0.90
CA ALA A 245 -22.37 1.08 -1.63
C ALA A 245 -22.30 1.39 -3.13
N SER A 246 -22.07 2.65 -3.50
CA SER A 246 -21.90 3.07 -4.90
C SER A 246 -20.70 2.38 -5.56
N ASP A 247 -19.54 2.35 -4.88
CA ASP A 247 -18.32 1.71 -5.39
C ASP A 247 -18.53 0.19 -5.57
N VAL A 248 -19.25 -0.45 -4.65
CA VAL A 248 -19.58 -1.88 -4.73
C VAL A 248 -20.49 -2.18 -5.91
N GLU A 249 -21.50 -1.35 -6.15
CA GLU A 249 -22.40 -1.49 -7.28
C GLU A 249 -21.64 -1.33 -8.61
N GLU A 250 -20.81 -0.30 -8.73
CA GLU A 250 -19.97 -0.05 -9.90
C GLU A 250 -19.04 -1.24 -10.20
N ILE A 251 -18.35 -1.75 -9.17
CA ILE A 251 -17.42 -2.88 -9.34
C ILE A 251 -18.16 -4.18 -9.63
N SER A 252 -19.31 -4.41 -9.00
CA SER A 252 -20.13 -5.61 -9.24
C SER A 252 -20.68 -5.63 -10.67
N ALA A 253 -21.03 -4.46 -11.23
CA ALA A 253 -21.48 -4.32 -12.61
C ALA A 253 -20.42 -4.75 -13.64
N LEU A 254 -19.14 -4.79 -13.25
CA LEU A 254 -18.03 -5.30 -14.09
C LEU A 254 -17.94 -6.84 -14.10
N GLY A 255 -18.82 -7.55 -13.39
CA GLY A 255 -18.87 -9.02 -13.38
C GLY A 255 -18.11 -9.68 -12.23
N LEU A 256 -17.65 -8.91 -11.23
CA LEU A 256 -17.10 -9.47 -9.99
C LEU A 256 -18.20 -9.91 -9.04
N ASP A 257 -17.94 -10.98 -8.29
CA ASP A 257 -18.85 -11.40 -7.23
C ASP A 257 -18.90 -10.36 -6.11
N ALA A 258 -20.05 -10.29 -5.40
CA ALA A 258 -20.31 -9.26 -4.40
C ALA A 258 -19.27 -9.24 -3.27
N LYS A 259 -18.66 -10.39 -2.92
CA LYS A 259 -17.63 -10.45 -1.87
C LYS A 259 -16.35 -9.79 -2.37
N THR A 260 -15.88 -10.14 -3.56
CA THR A 260 -14.69 -9.53 -4.15
C THR A 260 -14.90 -8.03 -4.40
N ALA A 261 -16.07 -7.65 -4.92
CA ALA A 261 -16.41 -6.24 -5.14
C ALA A 261 -16.37 -5.44 -3.83
N LEU A 262 -16.94 -5.96 -2.74
CA LEU A 262 -16.88 -5.35 -1.41
C LEU A 262 -15.44 -5.22 -0.90
N GLN A 263 -14.60 -6.24 -1.09
CA GLN A 263 -13.21 -6.18 -0.67
C GLN A 263 -12.43 -5.09 -1.42
N ILE A 264 -12.54 -5.04 -2.75
CA ILE A 264 -11.85 -4.05 -3.59
C ILE A 264 -12.37 -2.64 -3.30
N ALA A 265 -13.69 -2.46 -3.24
CA ALA A 265 -14.31 -1.18 -2.91
C ALA A 265 -13.89 -0.69 -1.51
N GLY A 266 -13.85 -1.63 -0.56
CA GLY A 266 -13.54 -1.40 0.84
C GLY A 266 -12.08 -1.15 1.16
N LEU A 267 -11.12 -1.39 0.24
CA LEU A 267 -9.68 -1.31 0.53
C LEU A 267 -9.27 -0.03 1.26
N ARG A 268 -9.76 1.13 0.80
CA ARG A 268 -9.46 2.43 1.43
C ARG A 268 -9.85 2.51 2.91
N TYR A 269 -10.90 1.80 3.31
CA TYR A 269 -11.39 1.73 4.68
C TYR A 269 -10.71 0.59 5.45
N LEU A 270 -10.48 -0.55 4.80
CA LEU A 270 -9.85 -1.71 5.41
C LEU A 270 -8.40 -1.45 5.80
N VAL A 271 -7.64 -0.69 4.98
CA VAL A 271 -6.27 -0.28 5.33
C VAL A 271 -6.26 0.60 6.57
N ARG A 272 -7.19 1.54 6.70
CA ARG A 272 -7.35 2.34 7.95
C ARG A 272 -7.82 1.48 9.12
N GLY A 273 -8.61 0.47 8.81
CA GLY A 273 -9.03 -0.59 9.72
C GLY A 273 -7.87 -1.35 10.39
N LEU A 274 -6.66 -1.30 9.85
CA LEU A 274 -5.49 -1.85 10.51
C LEU A 274 -5.24 -1.17 11.88
N ASP A 275 -5.55 0.12 12.01
CA ASP A 275 -5.51 0.81 13.31
C ASP A 275 -6.48 0.17 14.31
N VAL A 276 -7.68 -0.20 13.85
CA VAL A 276 -8.70 -0.85 14.67
C VAL A 276 -8.19 -2.20 15.18
N VAL A 277 -7.63 -3.02 14.28
CA VAL A 277 -7.07 -4.34 14.64
C VAL A 277 -5.91 -4.18 15.63
N GLN A 278 -5.04 -3.18 15.41
CA GLN A 278 -3.92 -2.91 16.30
C GLN A 278 -4.35 -2.45 17.69
N ILE A 279 -5.42 -1.65 17.81
CA ILE A 279 -5.98 -1.22 19.10
C ILE A 279 -6.72 -2.39 19.79
N ALA A 280 -7.43 -3.22 19.03
CA ALA A 280 -8.23 -4.33 19.56
C ALA A 280 -7.37 -5.39 20.24
N ARG A 281 -6.19 -5.69 19.68
CA ARG A 281 -5.29 -6.73 20.18
C ARG A 281 -4.87 -6.55 21.65
N PRO A 282 -4.31 -5.41 22.09
CA PRO A 282 -3.97 -5.18 23.50
C PRO A 282 -5.20 -4.88 24.38
N ALA A 283 -6.28 -4.33 23.80
CA ALA A 283 -7.48 -3.98 24.56
C ALA A 283 -8.39 -5.19 24.86
N ASN A 284 -8.19 -6.33 24.19
CA ASN A 284 -9.02 -7.54 24.28
C ASN A 284 -10.52 -7.25 24.08
N ARG A 285 -10.85 -6.37 23.12
CA ARG A 285 -12.22 -5.97 22.79
C ARG A 285 -12.60 -6.35 21.35
N PRO A 286 -13.90 -6.54 21.05
CA PRO A 286 -14.35 -6.89 19.71
C PRO A 286 -13.97 -5.82 18.68
N VAL A 287 -13.43 -6.24 17.52
CA VAL A 287 -13.04 -5.37 16.41
C VAL A 287 -14.18 -4.43 15.98
N LYS A 288 -15.42 -4.94 15.94
CA LYS A 288 -16.60 -4.16 15.54
C LYS A 288 -16.86 -2.95 16.46
N GLU A 289 -16.63 -3.12 17.76
CA GLU A 289 -16.84 -2.06 18.75
C GLU A 289 -15.81 -0.94 18.57
N ILE A 290 -14.53 -1.31 18.47
CA ILE A 290 -13.45 -0.34 18.24
C ILE A 290 -13.62 0.34 16.88
N ALA A 291 -14.04 -0.40 15.85
CA ALA A 291 -14.29 0.16 14.53
C ALA A 291 -15.35 1.27 14.57
N LYS A 292 -16.45 1.08 15.31
CA LYS A 292 -17.50 2.09 15.44
C LYS A 292 -16.96 3.39 16.06
N THR A 293 -16.15 3.27 17.12
CA THR A 293 -15.51 4.43 17.77
C THR A 293 -14.49 5.09 16.84
N TYR A 294 -13.63 4.31 16.20
CA TYR A 294 -12.57 4.81 15.33
C TYR A 294 -13.13 5.53 14.09
N PHE A 295 -14.06 4.90 13.35
CA PHE A 295 -14.64 5.50 12.14
C PHE A 295 -15.60 6.65 12.46
N GLY A 296 -16.30 6.58 13.60
CA GLY A 296 -17.08 7.72 14.11
C GLY A 296 -16.20 8.94 14.39
N LEU A 297 -15.11 8.74 15.16
CA LEU A 297 -14.13 9.77 15.47
C LEU A 297 -13.47 10.35 14.21
N SER A 298 -13.04 9.47 13.29
CA SER A 298 -12.42 9.84 12.03
C SER A 298 -13.37 10.67 11.15
N GLY A 299 -14.66 10.32 11.16
CA GLY A 299 -15.71 11.07 10.49
C GLY A 299 -15.91 12.47 11.09
N THR A 300 -15.98 12.58 12.41
CA THR A 300 -16.10 13.87 13.12
C THR A 300 -14.89 14.78 12.88
N LEU A 301 -13.68 14.23 12.88
CA LEU A 301 -12.45 14.99 12.63
C LEU A 301 -12.20 15.28 11.15
N GLY A 302 -13.02 14.77 10.23
CA GLY A 302 -12.85 14.98 8.79
C GLY A 302 -11.55 14.39 8.23
N ILE A 303 -10.99 13.35 8.87
CA ILE A 303 -9.68 12.78 8.52
C ILE A 303 -9.62 12.31 7.07
N ASP A 304 -10.74 11.77 6.57
CA ASP A 304 -10.85 11.30 5.19
C ASP A 304 -10.59 12.42 4.17
N HIS A 305 -11.16 13.59 4.44
CA HIS A 305 -10.98 14.78 3.63
C HIS A 305 -9.55 15.30 3.73
N ILE A 306 -9.01 15.39 4.96
CA ILE A 306 -7.63 15.85 5.21
C ILE A 306 -6.61 15.01 4.44
N LEU A 307 -6.73 13.68 4.53
CA LEU A 307 -5.80 12.77 3.86
C LEU A 307 -5.93 12.83 2.33
N THR A 308 -7.15 12.99 1.82
CA THR A 308 -7.40 13.14 0.37
C THR A 308 -6.83 14.45 -0.15
N SER A 309 -7.02 15.57 0.58
CA SER A 309 -6.42 16.87 0.22
C SER A 309 -4.90 16.81 0.24
N ALA A 310 -4.30 16.10 1.21
CA ALA A 310 -2.86 15.95 1.30
C ALA A 310 -2.25 15.15 0.13
N GLN A 311 -2.98 14.19 -0.45
CA GLN A 311 -2.54 13.44 -1.63
C GLN A 311 -2.44 14.33 -2.89
N ASN A 312 -3.21 15.42 -2.94
CA ASN A 312 -3.24 16.34 -4.09
C ASN A 312 -2.25 17.50 -3.95
N LEU A 313 -1.48 17.57 -2.85
CA LEU A 313 -0.47 18.62 -2.69
C LEU A 313 0.65 18.43 -3.72
N PRO A 314 1.08 19.49 -4.42
CA PRO A 314 2.22 19.41 -5.31
C PRO A 314 3.49 19.09 -4.49
N SER A 315 4.30 18.14 -4.96
CA SER A 315 5.62 17.87 -4.41
C SER A 315 6.68 18.30 -5.43
N GLU A 316 7.23 19.50 -5.25
CA GLU A 316 8.26 20.04 -6.16
C GLU A 316 9.66 19.50 -5.82
N SER A 317 9.87 19.07 -4.57
CA SER A 317 11.15 18.51 -4.10
C SER A 317 11.01 17.15 -3.39
N ASP A 318 12.15 16.47 -3.20
CA ASP A 318 12.24 15.25 -2.39
C ASP A 318 11.87 15.51 -0.92
N TYR A 319 12.27 16.67 -0.39
CA TYR A 319 11.96 17.08 0.99
C TYR A 319 10.46 17.31 1.20
N ASP A 320 9.76 17.89 0.22
CA ASP A 320 8.31 18.11 0.32
C ASP A 320 7.55 16.78 0.37
N ARG A 321 7.95 15.80 -0.44
CA ARG A 321 7.33 14.46 -0.42
C ARG A 321 7.52 13.78 0.93
N GLN A 322 8.74 13.80 1.46
CA GLN A 322 9.05 13.25 2.77
C GLN A 322 8.27 13.95 3.88
N ALA A 323 8.14 15.28 3.81
CA ALA A 323 7.36 16.05 4.75
C ALA A 323 5.87 15.68 4.68
N ILE A 324 5.27 15.58 3.49
CA ILE A 324 3.87 15.14 3.31
C ILE A 324 3.67 13.74 3.90
N ALA A 325 4.57 12.80 3.62
CA ALA A 325 4.52 11.44 4.15
C ALA A 325 4.60 11.41 5.69
N GLY A 326 5.53 12.17 6.27
CA GLY A 326 5.72 12.27 7.72
C GLY A 326 4.54 12.95 8.44
N ILE A 327 3.97 14.00 7.85
CA ILE A 327 2.78 14.68 8.39
C ILE A 327 1.58 13.74 8.33
N ARG A 328 1.39 13.02 7.22
CA ARG A 328 0.33 11.99 7.09
C ARG A 328 0.45 10.92 8.17
N GLN A 329 1.65 10.42 8.43
CA GLN A 329 1.88 9.43 9.49
C GLN A 329 1.57 10.02 10.88
N THR A 330 1.90 11.29 11.10
CA THR A 330 1.60 12.00 12.35
C THR A 330 0.09 12.13 12.56
N VAL A 331 -0.66 12.53 11.53
CA VAL A 331 -2.13 12.60 11.56
C VAL A 331 -2.73 11.25 11.94
N GLN A 332 -2.33 10.18 11.24
CA GLN A 332 -2.84 8.82 11.49
C GLN A 332 -2.51 8.34 12.91
N ARG A 333 -1.28 8.59 13.40
CA ARG A 333 -0.85 8.24 14.75
C ARG A 333 -1.68 8.97 15.82
N SER A 334 -1.94 10.27 15.64
CA SER A 334 -2.76 11.06 16.55
C SER A 334 -4.18 10.52 16.62
N VAL A 335 -4.81 10.22 15.48
CA VAL A 335 -6.15 9.63 15.43
C VAL A 335 -6.21 8.28 16.12
N ARG A 336 -5.21 7.41 15.89
CA ARG A 336 -5.12 6.10 16.57
C ARG A 336 -5.01 6.27 18.09
N SER A 337 -4.21 7.22 18.56
CA SER A 337 -4.05 7.49 20.00
C SER A 337 -5.38 7.93 20.61
N ILE A 338 -6.06 8.91 20.01
CA ILE A 338 -7.35 9.41 20.49
C ILE A 338 -8.40 8.28 20.50
N ALA A 339 -8.43 7.44 19.47
CA ALA A 339 -9.33 6.30 19.40
C ALA A 339 -9.02 5.26 20.49
N ALA A 340 -7.74 4.96 20.74
CA ALA A 340 -7.33 4.03 21.79
C ALA A 340 -7.73 4.53 23.19
N ASP A 341 -7.61 5.83 23.45
CA ASP A 341 -8.00 6.43 24.72
C ASP A 341 -9.52 6.45 24.90
N GLY A 342 -10.28 6.77 23.84
CA GLY A 342 -11.74 6.70 23.83
C GLY A 342 -12.29 5.29 24.01
N VAL A 343 -11.51 4.26 23.69
CA VAL A 343 -11.83 2.86 23.99
C VAL A 343 -11.53 2.54 25.46
N LYS A 344 -10.46 3.07 26.06
CA LYS A 344 -10.16 2.81 27.49
C LYS A 344 -11.14 3.50 28.43
N ALA A 345 -11.60 4.71 28.09
CA ALA A 345 -12.57 5.47 28.86
C ALA A 345 -13.52 6.21 27.91
N THR A 346 -14.82 6.18 28.20
CA THR A 346 -15.80 6.98 27.45
C THR A 346 -15.36 8.45 27.46
N LEU A 347 -15.13 9.02 26.27
CA LEU A 347 -14.74 10.42 26.14
C LEU A 347 -15.78 11.30 26.84
N SER A 348 -15.34 12.21 27.71
CA SER A 348 -16.22 13.18 28.36
C SER A 348 -16.94 14.04 27.32
N GLN A 349 -18.13 14.57 27.64
CA GLN A 349 -18.88 15.42 26.72
C GLN A 349 -18.03 16.62 26.22
N ALA A 350 -17.30 17.27 27.13
CA ALA A 350 -16.39 18.35 26.78
C ALA A 350 -15.31 17.94 25.76
N ARG A 351 -14.79 16.70 25.86
CA ARG A 351 -13.80 16.17 24.91
C ARG A 351 -14.43 15.82 23.57
N GLN A 352 -15.68 15.34 23.56
CA GLN A 352 -16.43 15.12 22.32
C GLN A 352 -16.72 16.44 21.59
N ASP A 353 -17.11 17.48 22.32
CA ASP A 353 -17.36 18.82 21.77
C ASP A 353 -16.05 19.44 21.23
N GLN A 354 -14.93 19.26 21.95
CA GLN A 354 -13.61 19.69 21.48
C GLN A 354 -13.21 18.99 20.18
N VAL A 355 -13.38 17.66 20.10
CA VAL A 355 -13.12 16.88 18.88
C VAL A 355 -13.97 17.38 17.71
N ALA A 356 -15.26 17.68 17.94
CA ALA A 356 -16.15 18.21 16.90
C ALA A 356 -15.72 19.60 16.41
N ASN A 357 -15.45 20.53 17.33
CA ASN A 357 -15.00 21.88 16.99
C ASN A 357 -13.67 21.87 16.24
N THR A 358 -12.71 21.06 16.69
CA THR A 358 -11.44 20.89 15.99
C THR A 358 -11.67 20.29 14.61
N GLY A 359 -12.52 19.26 14.46
CA GLY A 359 -12.84 18.68 13.15
C GLY A 359 -13.34 19.70 12.14
N ASP A 360 -14.29 20.56 12.54
CA ASP A 360 -14.81 21.62 11.68
C ASP A 360 -13.75 22.64 11.27
N GLU A 361 -12.84 22.99 12.18
CA GLU A 361 -11.71 23.89 11.91
C GLU A 361 -10.73 23.26 10.91
N LEU A 362 -10.33 22.00 11.13
CA LEU A 362 -9.40 21.28 10.26
C LEU A 362 -9.96 21.14 8.84
N VAL A 363 -11.25 20.80 8.70
CA VAL A 363 -11.89 20.70 7.39
C VAL A 363 -11.95 22.06 6.69
N LYS A 364 -12.18 23.15 7.41
CA LYS A 364 -12.12 24.50 6.83
C LYS A 364 -10.74 24.80 6.26
N ILE A 365 -9.67 24.54 7.00
CA ILE A 365 -8.28 24.75 6.55
C ILE A 365 -8.02 23.99 5.23
N THR A 366 -8.51 22.76 5.12
CA THR A 366 -8.31 21.94 3.89
C THR A 366 -9.11 22.40 2.67
N ARG A 367 -10.10 23.28 2.84
CA ARG A 367 -10.92 23.84 1.75
C ARG A 367 -10.43 25.20 1.28
N GLU A 368 -9.43 25.77 1.94
CA GLU A 368 -8.82 27.02 1.54
C GLU A 368 -8.08 26.86 0.20
N ALA A 369 -8.21 27.85 -0.69
CA ALA A 369 -7.65 27.77 -2.05
C ALA A 369 -6.11 27.66 -2.07
N ASP A 370 -5.45 28.09 -0.99
CA ASP A 370 -4.02 28.06 -0.75
C ASP A 370 -3.62 26.96 0.25
N PHE A 371 -4.34 25.82 0.26
CA PHE A 371 -3.94 24.66 1.04
C PHE A 371 -2.51 24.23 0.67
N SER A 372 -1.61 24.23 1.66
CA SER A 372 -0.18 24.05 1.48
C SER A 372 0.40 23.07 2.50
N LEU A 373 1.65 22.67 2.28
CA LEU A 373 2.40 21.82 3.21
C LEU A 373 2.43 22.39 4.64
N ALA A 374 2.57 23.72 4.77
CA ALA A 374 2.56 24.39 6.06
C ALA A 374 1.21 24.24 6.78
N LYS A 375 0.09 24.43 6.07
CA LYS A 375 -1.26 24.23 6.63
C LYS A 375 -1.51 22.78 7.01
N PHE A 376 -1.00 21.84 6.22
CA PHE A 376 -1.07 20.42 6.57
C PHE A 376 -0.27 20.10 7.85
N ALA A 377 0.89 20.72 8.04
CA ALA A 377 1.66 20.59 9.27
C ALA A 377 0.92 21.18 10.50
N VAL A 378 0.20 22.30 10.34
CA VAL A 378 -0.64 22.87 11.40
C VAL A 378 -1.74 21.89 11.81
N ILE A 379 -2.43 21.28 10.84
CA ILE A 379 -3.45 20.25 11.09
C ILE A 379 -2.87 19.10 11.93
N ALA A 380 -1.71 18.57 11.56
CA ALA A 380 -1.06 17.50 12.30
C ALA A 380 -0.66 17.92 13.72
N SER A 381 -0.22 19.16 13.90
CA SER A 381 0.10 19.73 15.21
C SER A 381 -1.14 19.83 16.10
N GLN A 382 -2.24 20.39 15.59
CA GLN A 382 -3.51 20.49 16.32
C GLN A 382 -4.06 19.11 16.73
N LEU A 383 -4.02 18.13 15.82
CA LEU A 383 -4.37 16.75 16.14
C LEU A 383 -3.43 16.13 17.19
N GLY A 384 -2.14 16.44 17.12
CA GLY A 384 -1.15 16.00 18.10
C GLY A 384 -1.38 16.58 19.50
N VAL A 385 -1.85 17.82 19.61
CA VAL A 385 -2.27 18.42 20.88
C VAL A 385 -3.51 17.71 21.42
N LEU A 386 -4.51 17.47 20.57
CA LEU A 386 -5.74 16.76 20.95
C LEU A 386 -5.48 15.31 21.41
N ALA A 387 -4.46 14.67 20.85
CA ALA A 387 -4.03 13.32 21.25
C ALA A 387 -3.31 13.26 22.60
N LYS A 388 -2.75 14.38 23.08
CA LYS A 388 -2.03 14.47 24.37
C LYS A 388 -2.89 15.00 25.52
N ALA A 389 -3.98 15.70 25.20
CA ALA A 389 -5.01 16.11 26.15
C ALA A 389 -5.79 14.90 26.67
#